data_AF-A0A328FFV1-F1
#
_entry.id   AF-A0A328FFV1-F1
#
_cell.length_a   1.000
_cell.length_b   1.000
_cell.length_c   1.000
_cell.angle_alpha   90.00
_cell.angle_beta   90.00
_cell.angle_gamma   90.00
#
_symmetry.space_group_name_H-M   'P 1'
#
loop_
_entity.id
_entity.type
_entity.pdbx_description
1 polymer ?
#
loop_
_entity_poly.entity_id
_entity_poly.type
_entity_poly.pdbx_seq_one_letter_code
_entity_poly.pdbx_strand_id
1 'polypeptide(L)' 'MFLRIAKGSAAELRTQVYIANRIGVIDKDLEHELIEELKVISKQLHALIKSLS' A
#
# COMPACT_ATOMS: atom_id res chain seq x y z
N MET A 1 -13.67 8.22 -8.89
CA MET A 1 -12.88 9.18 -8.10
C MET A 1 -12.35 8.56 -6.80
N PHE A 2 -13.20 8.11 -5.86
CA PHE A 2 -12.79 7.51 -4.58
C PHE A 2 -11.77 6.36 -4.68
N LEU A 3 -11.96 5.41 -5.59
CA LEU A 3 -11.02 4.27 -5.73
C LEU A 3 -9.62 4.69 -6.20
N ARG A 4 -9.52 5.75 -7.01
CA ARG A 4 -8.22 6.31 -7.44
C ARG A 4 -7.50 6.97 -6.26
N ILE A 5 -8.24 7.65 -5.39
CA ILE A 5 -7.71 8.23 -4.15
C ILE A 5 -7.21 7.10 -3.24
N ALA A 6 -8.02 6.07 -2.99
CA ALA A 6 -7.62 4.92 -2.18
C ALA A 6 -6.36 4.22 -2.70
N LYS A 7 -6.24 4.05 -4.03
CA LYS A 7 -5.03 3.50 -4.65
C LYS A 7 -3.80 4.41 -4.44
N GLY A 8 -3.99 5.73 -4.51
CA GLY A 8 -2.96 6.72 -4.19
C GLY A 8 -2.50 6.64 -2.73
N SER A 9 -3.44 6.60 -1.79
CA SER A 9 -3.16 6.45 -0.36
C SER A 9 -2.41 5.16 -0.04
N ALA A 10 -2.75 4.03 -0.68
CA ALA A 10 -2.01 2.78 -0.51
C ALA A 10 -0.55 2.88 -1.01
N ALA A 11 -0.30 3.64 -2.08
CA ALA A 11 1.06 3.89 -2.57
C ALA A 11 1.85 4.79 -1.61
N GLU A 12 1.21 5.82 -1.06
CA GLU A 12 1.82 6.71 -0.05
C GLU A 12 2.14 5.96 1.24
N LEU A 13 1.21 5.15 1.75
CA LEU A 13 1.42 4.32 2.93
C LEU A 13 2.57 3.33 2.73
N ARG A 14 2.75 2.77 1.53
CA ARG A 14 3.91 1.92 1.23
C ARG A 14 5.23 2.66 1.42
N THR A 15 5.32 3.90 0.97
CA THR A 15 6.50 4.76 1.21
C THR A 15 6.70 5.01 2.70
N GLN A 16 5.63 5.27 3.46
CA GLN A 16 5.71 5.50 4.90
C GLN A 16 6.18 4.25 5.66
N VAL A 17 5.75 3.04 5.26
CA VAL A 17 6.24 1.76 5.83
C VAL A 17 7.76 1.63 5.65
N TYR A 18 8.29 1.92 4.45
CA TYR A 18 9.74 1.94 4.22
C TYR A 18 10.48 2.96 5.08
N ILE A 19 9.88 4.13 5.33
CA ILE A 19 10.48 5.15 6.20
C ILE A 19 10.46 4.67 7.65
N ALA A 20 9.32 4.14 8.13
CA ALA A 20 9.14 3.64 9.49
C ALA A 20 10.17 2.56 9.84
N ASN A 21 10.43 1.62 8.93
CA ASN A 21 11.49 0.63 9.11
C ASN A 21 12.88 1.28 9.19
N ARG A 22 13.19 2.21 8.27
CA ARG A 22 14.49 2.91 8.24
C ARG A 22 14.79 3.73 9.48
N ILE A 23 13.77 4.25 10.16
CA ILE A 23 13.94 5.01 11.40
C ILE A 23 13.75 4.16 12.66
N GLY A 24 13.58 2.84 12.52
CA GLY A 24 13.48 1.90 13.65
C GLY A 24 12.13 1.92 14.38
N VAL A 25 11.07 2.46 13.78
CA VAL A 25 9.71 2.43 14.36
C VAL A 25 9.07 1.04 14.20
N ILE A 26 9.42 0.32 13.14
CA ILE A 26 8.99 -1.07 12.90
C ILE A 26 10.20 -1.92 12.51
N ASP A 27 10.15 -3.22 12.79
CA ASP A 27 11.18 -4.17 12.36
C ASP A 27 11.01 -4.60 10.89
N LYS A 28 11.92 -5.46 10.42
CA LYS A 28 11.96 -5.90 9.02
C LYS A 28 10.85 -6.88 8.67
N ASP A 29 10.40 -7.67 9.64
CA ASP A 29 9.36 -8.68 9.43
C ASP A 29 8.00 -7.99 9.27
N LEU A 30 7.71 -7.01 10.14
CA LEU A 30 6.51 -6.18 10.04
C LEU A 30 6.51 -5.30 8.78
N GLU A 31 7.66 -4.74 8.37
CA GLU A 31 7.78 -4.07 7.08
C GLU A 31 7.38 -5.01 5.94
N HIS A 32 7.93 -6.23 5.90
CA HIS A 32 7.66 -7.20 4.84
C HIS A 32 6.17 -7.58 4.78
N GLU A 33 5.56 -7.88 5.92
CA GLU A 33 4.13 -8.19 6.02
C GLU A 33 3.25 -7.06 5.45
N LEU A 34 3.47 -5.82 5.92
CA LEU A 34 2.69 -4.66 5.48
C LEU A 34 2.89 -4.35 3.99
N ILE A 35 4.11 -4.50 3.47
CA ILE A 35 4.40 -4.28 2.05
C ILE A 35 3.64 -5.29 1.17
N GLU A 36 3.61 -6.56 1.56
CA GLU A 36 2.89 -7.59 0.80
C GLU A 36 1.37 -7.36 0.82
N GLU A 37 0.80 -7.02 1.97
CA GLU A 37 -0.62 -6.68 2.07
C GLU A 37 -0.96 -5.45 1.20
N LEU A 38 -0.15 -4.39 1.26
CA LEU A 38 -0.33 -3.19 0.44
C LEU A 38 -0.24 -3.49 -1.06
N LYS A 39 0.58 -4.46 -1.49
CA LYS A 39 0.63 -4.92 -2.90
C LYS A 39 -0.67 -5.60 -3.30
N VAL A 40 -1.22 -6.46 -2.45
CA VAL A 40 -2.50 -7.14 -2.69
C VAL A 40 -3.63 -6.11 -2.81
N ILE A 41 -3.76 -5.20 -1.85
CA ILE A 41 -4.78 -4.14 -1.85
C ILE A 41 -4.65 -3.27 -3.11
N SER A 42 -3.42 -2.87 -3.47
CA SER A 42 -3.17 -2.08 -4.69
C SER A 42 -3.64 -2.80 -5.97
N LYS A 43 -3.42 -4.12 -6.07
CA LYS A 43 -3.88 -4.95 -7.19
C LYS A 43 -5.40 -5.03 -7.24
N GLN A 44 -6.05 -5.25 -6.09
CA GLN A 44 -7.51 -5.32 -5.99
C GLN A 44 -8.16 -3.99 -6.39
N LEU A 45 -7.67 -2.87 -5.85
CA LEU A 45 -8.15 -1.54 -6.20
C LEU A 45 -7.96 -1.26 -7.70
N HIS A 46 -6.82 -1.65 -8.27
CA HIS A 46 -6.58 -1.48 -9.69
C HIS A 46 -7.55 -2.29 -10.56
N ALA A 47 -7.78 -3.56 -10.22
CA ALA A 47 -8.73 -4.42 -10.93
C ALA A 47 -10.16 -3.87 -10.85
N LEU A 48 -10.58 -3.42 -9.66
CA LEU A 48 -11.90 -2.82 -9.45
C LEU A 48 -12.07 -1.50 -10.21
N ILE A 49 -11.06 -0.63 -10.23
CA ILE A 49 -11.08 0.58 -11.08
C ILE A 49 -11.31 0.16 -12.53
N LYS A 50 -10.55 -0.82 -13.04
CA LYS A 50 -10.65 -1.28 -14.42
C LYS A 50 -12.03 -1.88 -14.75
N SER A 51 -12.66 -2.59 -13.82
CA SER A 51 -13.99 -3.18 -14.05
C SER A 51 -15.14 -2.17 -14.04
N LEU A 52 -14.91 -0.98 -13.50
CA LEU A 52 -15.90 0.11 -13.41
C LEU A 52 -15.61 1.25 -14.42
N SER A 53 -14.57 1.10 -15.24
CA SER A 53 -14.14 2.10 -16.25
C SER A 53 -14.70 1.77 -17.63
#